data_AF-A0AAU7ZLX5-F1
#
_entry.id   AF-A0AAU7ZLX5-F1
#
_cell.length_a   1.000
_cell.length_b   1.000
_cell.length_c   1.000
_cell.angle_alpha   90.00
_cell.angle_beta   90.00
_cell.angle_gamma   90.00
#
_symmetry.space_group_name_H-M   'P 1'
#
loop_
_entity.id
_entity.type
_entity.pdbx_description
1 polymer ?
#
loop_
_entity_poly.entity_id
_entity_poly.type
_entity_poly.pdbx_seq_one_letter_code
_entity_poly.pdbx_strand_id
1 'polypeptide(L)'
;MGQNSVTDVLTVSLSANDIQGHQFGPDYDAQREMVIRLDQDLDSFFSYIDKKIGLENVMVALTADHGIGPIPTESAKLGVASARLDLDALTEAIDESLNARFSPNKGVHYFMPTQELPYLALDPRAFGAASEKDAEQAVVDAIPTAVKKLGASALPPNTLLTPEAIRRYQESRVDADPSIYFSRTQVDLEAGKVPNTEFGRLISHSYTDHGGWYVMIFPTAYQME
;
A
#
# COMPACT_ATOMS: atom_id res chain seq x y z
N MET A 1 6.17 -9.02 -36.74
CA MET A 1 6.81 -7.79 -36.27
C MET A 1 8.25 -7.78 -36.75
N GLY A 2 8.81 -6.62 -37.07
CA GLY A 2 10.22 -6.44 -37.46
C GLY A 2 10.60 -7.01 -38.83
N GLN A 3 9.65 -7.15 -39.76
CA GLN A 3 9.87 -7.75 -41.09
C GLN A 3 9.69 -6.73 -42.24
N ASN A 4 9.46 -5.46 -41.91
CA ASN A 4 9.31 -4.38 -42.89
C ASN A 4 9.97 -3.10 -42.35
N SER A 5 9.86 -2.00 -43.10
CA SER A 5 10.51 -0.72 -42.79
C SER A 5 9.78 0.13 -41.73
N VAL A 6 8.71 -0.38 -41.12
CA VAL A 6 7.93 0.32 -40.10
C VAL A 6 8.29 -0.25 -38.73
N THR A 7 8.55 0.64 -37.77
CA THR A 7 8.83 0.23 -36.38
C THR A 7 7.57 -0.32 -35.73
N ASP A 8 7.67 -1.53 -35.19
CA ASP A 8 6.64 -2.15 -34.35
C ASP A 8 6.98 -1.96 -32.85
N VAL A 9 5.97 -2.01 -31.98
CA VAL A 9 6.14 -1.94 -30.51
C VAL A 9 5.56 -3.20 -29.86
N LEU A 10 6.35 -3.86 -29.01
CA LEU A 10 5.93 -4.98 -28.18
C LEU A 10 6.08 -4.61 -26.71
N THR A 11 5.02 -4.79 -25.93
CA THR A 11 5.01 -4.60 -24.47
C THR A 11 4.75 -5.95 -23.79
N VAL A 12 5.61 -6.35 -22.87
CA VAL A 12 5.49 -7.60 -22.10
C VAL A 12 5.60 -7.28 -20.62
N SER A 13 4.67 -7.79 -19.82
CA SER A 13 4.72 -7.73 -18.36
C SER A 13 5.06 -9.12 -17.80
N LEU A 14 6.03 -9.18 -16.88
CA LEU A 14 6.53 -10.42 -16.28
C LEU A 14 6.16 -10.46 -14.79
N SER A 15 4.93 -10.88 -14.49
CA SER A 15 4.32 -10.76 -13.16
C SER A 15 4.74 -11.82 -12.13
N ALA A 16 5.52 -12.84 -12.51
CA ALA A 16 5.84 -13.94 -11.60
C ALA A 16 6.66 -13.51 -10.38
N ASN A 17 7.58 -12.56 -10.56
CA ASN A 17 8.40 -12.00 -9.48
C ASN A 17 7.56 -11.25 -8.44
N ASP A 18 6.49 -10.59 -8.88
CA ASP A 18 5.55 -9.87 -8.01
C ASP A 18 4.74 -10.85 -7.15
N ILE A 19 4.07 -11.81 -7.79
CA ILE A 19 3.26 -12.84 -7.10
C ILE A 19 4.07 -13.58 -6.04
N GLN A 20 5.28 -14.01 -6.40
CA GLN A 20 6.13 -14.76 -5.48
C GLN A 20 6.75 -13.85 -4.40
N GLY A 21 7.06 -12.60 -4.76
CA GLY A 21 7.50 -11.58 -3.82
C GLY A 21 6.45 -11.37 -2.74
N HIS A 22 5.19 -11.13 -3.10
CA HIS A 22 4.08 -10.95 -2.15
C HIS A 22 3.87 -12.17 -1.25
N GLN A 23 4.12 -13.37 -1.77
CA GLN A 23 3.93 -14.58 -1.00
C GLN A 23 5.02 -14.82 0.06
N PHE A 24 6.27 -14.45 -0.21
CA PHE A 24 7.42 -14.87 0.62
C PHE A 24 8.37 -13.75 1.05
N GLY A 25 8.31 -12.59 0.41
CA GLY A 25 9.27 -11.50 0.53
C GLY A 25 10.49 -11.65 -0.37
N PRO A 26 11.27 -10.56 -0.54
CA PRO A 26 12.45 -10.54 -1.40
C PRO A 26 13.61 -11.43 -0.92
N ASP A 27 13.70 -11.66 0.39
CA ASP A 27 14.83 -12.36 1.01
C ASP A 27 14.70 -13.88 1.00
N TYR A 28 13.60 -14.42 0.45
CA TYR A 28 13.36 -15.86 0.40
C TYR A 28 14.17 -16.52 -0.73
N ASP A 29 14.75 -17.70 -0.48
CA ASP A 29 15.59 -18.41 -1.45
C ASP A 29 14.88 -18.63 -2.79
N ALA A 30 13.57 -18.91 -2.76
CA ALA A 30 12.81 -19.13 -3.97
C ALA A 30 12.69 -17.85 -4.83
N GLN A 31 12.74 -16.65 -4.24
CA GLN A 31 12.75 -15.38 -4.98
C GLN A 31 14.09 -15.18 -5.70
N ARG A 32 15.19 -15.54 -5.04
CA ARG A 32 16.52 -15.55 -5.67
C ARG A 32 16.54 -16.47 -6.89
N GLU A 33 16.02 -17.69 -6.75
CA GLU A 33 15.93 -18.64 -7.86
C GLU A 33 15.01 -18.12 -8.99
N MET A 34 13.92 -17.43 -8.66
CA MET A 34 13.05 -16.78 -9.66
C MET A 34 13.80 -15.71 -10.47
N VAL A 35 14.63 -14.88 -9.82
CA VAL A 35 15.45 -13.88 -10.52
C VAL A 35 16.50 -14.54 -11.42
N ILE A 36 17.15 -15.61 -10.95
CA ILE A 36 18.10 -16.39 -11.79
C ILE A 36 17.39 -17.00 -12.99
N ARG A 37 16.16 -17.50 -12.81
CA ARG A 37 15.40 -18.07 -13.90
C ARG A 37 14.96 -17.01 -14.90
N LEU A 38 14.53 -15.84 -14.43
CA LEU A 38 14.19 -14.70 -15.26
C LEU A 38 15.38 -14.28 -16.13
N ASP A 39 16.59 -14.22 -15.58
CA ASP A 39 17.82 -13.92 -16.34
C ASP A 39 18.04 -14.92 -17.49
N GLN A 40 17.88 -16.22 -17.24
CA GLN A 40 17.99 -17.27 -18.27
C GLN A 40 16.90 -17.17 -19.34
N ASP A 41 15.67 -16.85 -18.94
CA ASP A 41 14.55 -16.70 -19.86
C ASP A 41 14.71 -15.44 -20.72
N LEU A 42 15.26 -14.35 -20.18
CA LEU A 42 15.64 -13.14 -20.93
C LEU A 42 16.77 -13.41 -21.92
N ASP A 43 17.83 -14.11 -21.52
CA ASP A 43 18.90 -14.53 -22.44
C ASP A 43 18.35 -15.36 -23.61
N SER A 44 17.48 -16.31 -23.31
CA SER A 44 16.80 -17.14 -24.31
C SER A 44 15.93 -16.32 -25.25
N PHE A 45 15.17 -15.35 -24.71
CA PHE A 45 14.34 -14.45 -25.49
C PHE A 45 15.16 -13.56 -26.40
N PHE A 46 16.20 -12.89 -25.90
CA PHE A 46 17.06 -12.02 -26.71
C PHE A 46 17.85 -12.80 -27.76
N SER A 47 18.31 -14.01 -27.43
CA SER A 47 18.91 -14.94 -28.39
C SER A 47 17.95 -15.33 -29.52
N TYR A 48 16.65 -15.49 -29.22
CA TYR A 48 15.64 -15.75 -30.24
C TYR A 48 15.43 -14.52 -31.13
N ILE A 49 15.32 -13.33 -30.52
CA ILE A 49 15.15 -12.06 -31.25
C ILE A 49 16.35 -11.80 -32.17
N ASP A 50 17.57 -11.99 -31.69
CA ASP A 50 18.79 -11.81 -32.48
C ASP A 50 18.78 -12.68 -33.75
N LYS A 51 18.43 -13.97 -33.62
CA LYS A 51 18.33 -14.90 -34.75
C LYS A 51 17.24 -14.57 -35.75
N LYS A 52 16.20 -13.84 -35.34
CA LYS A 52 15.02 -13.55 -36.19
C LYS A 52 15.00 -12.16 -36.78
N ILE A 53 15.58 -11.18 -36.08
CA ILE A 53 15.48 -9.75 -36.38
C ILE A 53 16.87 -9.09 -36.38
N GLY A 54 17.83 -9.61 -35.59
CA GLY A 54 19.12 -8.96 -35.30
C GLY A 54 18.98 -7.90 -34.21
N LEU A 55 19.74 -8.02 -33.12
CA LEU A 55 19.64 -7.08 -31.99
C LEU A 55 20.06 -5.65 -32.36
N GLU A 56 20.84 -5.46 -33.43
CA GLU A 56 21.17 -4.13 -33.96
C GLU A 56 19.93 -3.34 -34.44
N ASN A 57 18.82 -4.03 -34.68
CA ASN A 57 17.56 -3.46 -35.12
C ASN A 57 16.52 -3.33 -33.98
N VAL A 58 16.91 -3.58 -32.73
CA VAL A 58 15.99 -3.64 -31.58
C VAL A 58 16.43 -2.67 -30.48
N MET A 59 15.48 -1.87 -29.98
CA MET A 59 15.65 -1.10 -28.74
C MET A 59 14.89 -1.80 -27.62
N VAL A 60 15.58 -2.06 -26.51
CA VAL A 60 15.00 -2.66 -25.31
C VAL A 60 14.97 -1.64 -24.19
N ALA A 61 13.81 -1.48 -23.56
CA ALA A 61 13.65 -0.83 -22.28
C ALA A 61 13.08 -1.85 -21.30
N LEU A 62 13.83 -2.14 -20.24
CA LEU A 62 13.41 -3.04 -19.15
C LEU A 62 13.36 -2.22 -17.86
N THR A 63 12.27 -2.35 -17.13
CA THR A 63 12.04 -1.65 -15.86
C THR A 63 11.11 -2.48 -14.97
N ALA A 64 10.85 -2.00 -13.77
CA ALA A 64 9.82 -2.51 -12.87
C ALA A 64 8.81 -1.39 -12.59
N ASP A 65 7.56 -1.77 -12.36
CA ASP A 65 6.49 -0.88 -11.92
C ASP A 65 6.64 -0.47 -10.44
N HIS A 66 7.16 -1.37 -9.60
CA HIS A 66 7.56 -1.08 -8.22
C HIS A 66 8.64 -2.03 -7.70
N GLY A 67 9.09 -1.78 -6.46
CA GLY A 67 9.92 -2.71 -5.70
C GLY A 67 9.10 -3.58 -4.75
N ILE A 68 9.78 -4.48 -4.05
CA ILE A 68 9.24 -5.19 -2.89
C ILE A 68 10.25 -5.09 -1.74
N GLY A 69 9.77 -5.00 -0.50
CA GLY A 69 10.64 -4.84 0.66
C GLY A 69 10.55 -6.04 1.59
N PRO A 70 11.52 -6.18 2.52
CA PRO A 70 11.59 -7.34 3.39
C PRO A 70 10.34 -7.50 4.24
N ILE A 71 9.95 -8.75 4.50
CA ILE A 71 8.91 -9.03 5.48
C ILE A 71 9.37 -8.60 6.89
N PRO A 72 8.46 -8.24 7.79
CA PRO A 72 8.83 -7.69 9.11
C PRO A 72 9.81 -8.57 9.91
N THR A 73 9.71 -9.90 9.80
CA THR A 73 10.64 -10.80 10.51
C THR A 73 12.07 -10.73 9.98
N GLU A 74 12.27 -10.49 8.69
CA GLU A 74 13.61 -10.31 8.10
C GLU A 74 14.15 -8.91 8.38
N SER A 75 13.30 -7.88 8.26
CA SER A 75 13.63 -6.51 8.70
C SER A 75 14.11 -6.44 10.15
N ALA A 76 13.43 -7.15 11.07
CA ALA A 76 13.81 -7.20 12.47
C ALA A 76 15.21 -7.79 12.70
N LYS A 77 15.64 -8.80 11.92
CA LYS A 77 17.00 -9.36 12.00
C LYS A 77 18.07 -8.33 11.62
N LEU A 78 17.72 -7.38 10.76
CA LEU A 78 18.58 -6.27 10.33
C LEU A 78 18.54 -5.09 11.32
N GLY A 79 17.76 -5.19 12.40
CA GLY A 79 17.56 -4.12 13.38
C GLY A 79 16.72 -2.97 12.85
N VAL A 80 15.88 -3.21 11.82
CA VAL A 80 14.91 -2.25 11.30
C VAL A 80 13.62 -2.38 12.10
N ALA A 81 13.05 -1.24 12.51
CA ALA A 81 11.74 -1.23 13.16
C ALA A 81 10.64 -1.55 12.13
N SER A 82 10.13 -2.78 12.18
CA SER A 82 9.05 -3.28 11.32
C SER A 82 7.99 -4.03 12.11
N ALA A 83 6.71 -3.78 11.82
CA ALA A 83 5.59 -4.49 12.40
C ALA A 83 4.55 -4.78 11.31
N ARG A 84 3.71 -5.78 11.56
CA ARG A 84 2.55 -6.07 10.72
C ARG A 84 1.34 -5.33 11.28
N LEU A 85 0.59 -4.67 10.39
CA LEU A 85 -0.76 -4.21 10.70
C LEU A 85 -1.75 -5.29 10.28
N ASP A 86 -2.60 -5.73 11.20
CA ASP A 86 -3.70 -6.64 10.90
C ASP A 86 -4.92 -5.79 10.47
N LEU A 87 -5.16 -5.71 9.16
CA LEU A 87 -6.26 -4.90 8.60
C LEU A 87 -7.64 -5.47 8.94
N ASP A 88 -7.77 -6.79 9.09
CA ASP A 88 -9.03 -7.42 9.48
C ASP A 88 -9.36 -7.06 10.93
N ALA A 89 -8.39 -7.21 11.84
CA ALA A 89 -8.58 -6.82 13.23
C ALA A 89 -8.82 -5.30 13.38
N LEU A 90 -8.14 -4.48 12.57
CA LEU A 90 -8.33 -3.03 12.57
C LEU A 90 -9.75 -2.66 12.13
N THR A 91 -10.22 -3.21 11.00
CA THR A 91 -11.56 -2.90 10.47
C THR A 91 -12.66 -3.45 11.36
N GLU A 92 -12.48 -4.63 11.97
CA GLU A 92 -13.41 -5.16 12.99
C GLU A 92 -13.50 -4.24 14.21
N ALA A 93 -12.37 -3.74 14.70
CA ALA A 93 -12.36 -2.79 15.82
C ALA A 93 -13.01 -1.43 15.47
N ILE A 94 -12.90 -0.99 14.21
CA ILE A 94 -13.62 0.20 13.72
C ILE A 94 -15.12 -0.12 13.59
N ASP A 95 -15.50 -1.27 13.04
CA ASP A 95 -16.89 -1.71 12.90
C ASP A 95 -17.62 -1.72 14.24
N GLU A 96 -16.96 -2.13 15.35
CA GLU A 96 -17.54 -2.04 16.70
C GLU A 96 -17.96 -0.60 17.06
N SER A 97 -17.08 0.37 16.76
CA SER A 97 -17.34 1.79 17.02
C SER A 97 -18.43 2.34 16.11
N LEU A 98 -18.45 1.94 14.84
CA LEU A 98 -19.45 2.35 13.87
C LEU A 98 -20.82 1.73 14.15
N ASN A 99 -20.88 0.47 14.57
CA ASN A 99 -22.12 -0.19 14.97
C ASN A 99 -22.78 0.51 16.16
N ALA A 100 -22.01 1.00 17.12
CA ALA A 100 -22.56 1.79 18.23
C ALA A 100 -23.25 3.10 17.76
N ARG A 101 -22.81 3.66 16.61
CA ARG A 101 -23.31 4.92 16.05
C ARG A 101 -24.42 4.74 15.03
N PHE A 102 -24.21 3.91 14.01
CA PHE A 102 -25.07 3.83 12.83
C PHE A 102 -26.05 2.66 12.85
N SER A 103 -25.66 1.53 13.45
CA SER A 103 -26.47 0.31 13.46
C SER A 103 -26.42 -0.45 14.78
N PRO A 104 -26.92 0.13 15.89
CA PRO A 104 -26.83 -0.52 17.20
C PRO A 104 -27.44 -1.92 17.19
N ASN A 105 -26.70 -2.90 17.69
CA ASN A 105 -27.07 -4.32 17.79
C ASN A 105 -27.29 -5.06 16.47
N LYS A 106 -26.81 -4.54 15.33
CA LYS A 106 -26.97 -5.21 14.03
C LYS A 106 -25.73 -5.96 13.55
N GLY A 107 -24.53 -5.62 14.05
CA GLY A 107 -23.28 -6.26 13.63
C GLY A 107 -22.98 -6.07 12.14
N VAL A 108 -23.16 -4.84 11.65
CA VAL A 108 -22.92 -4.47 10.26
C VAL A 108 -21.42 -4.32 10.01
N HIS A 109 -20.94 -4.81 8.86
CA HIS A 109 -19.61 -4.51 8.34
C HIS A 109 -19.66 -3.28 7.44
N TYR A 110 -18.80 -2.30 7.70
CA TYR A 110 -18.83 -1.01 7.01
C TYR A 110 -17.77 -0.86 5.90
N PHE A 111 -16.94 -1.87 5.71
CA PHE A 111 -15.85 -1.88 4.74
C PHE A 111 -16.12 -2.84 3.59
N MET A 112 -15.51 -2.58 2.44
CA MET A 112 -15.46 -3.54 1.34
C MET A 112 -14.72 -4.81 1.77
N PRO A 113 -14.99 -5.99 1.17
CA PRO A 113 -14.39 -7.26 1.61
C PRO A 113 -12.87 -7.35 1.48
N THR A 114 -12.27 -6.51 0.64
CA THR A 114 -10.82 -6.47 0.42
C THR A 114 -10.35 -5.04 0.60
N GLN A 115 -9.33 -4.87 1.42
CA GLN A 115 -8.73 -3.58 1.75
C GLN A 115 -7.33 -3.54 1.18
N GLU A 116 -6.97 -2.41 0.56
CA GLU A 116 -5.66 -2.19 -0.03
C GLU A 116 -5.15 -0.84 0.45
N LEU A 117 -4.05 -0.84 1.20
CA LEU A 117 -3.45 0.39 1.65
C LEU A 117 -2.99 1.25 0.45
N PRO A 118 -3.06 2.59 0.55
CA PRO A 118 -3.40 3.36 1.75
C PRO A 118 -4.90 3.59 1.94
N TYR A 119 -5.80 2.84 1.28
CA TYR A 119 -7.24 3.08 1.31
C TYR A 119 -7.98 2.09 2.22
N LEU A 120 -8.69 2.62 3.21
CA LEU A 120 -9.80 1.90 3.82
C LEU A 120 -11.07 2.16 3.00
N ALA A 121 -11.38 1.26 2.09
CA ALA A 121 -12.56 1.34 1.23
C ALA A 121 -13.83 1.00 2.02
N LEU A 122 -14.76 1.95 2.08
CA LEU A 122 -16.04 1.80 2.77
C LEU A 122 -17.10 1.18 1.85
N ASP A 123 -18.07 0.46 2.43
CA ASP A 123 -19.30 0.07 1.73
C ASP A 123 -20.39 1.11 2.00
N PRO A 124 -20.75 1.99 1.03
CA PRO A 124 -21.74 3.04 1.24
C PRO A 124 -23.12 2.50 1.66
N ARG A 125 -23.45 1.25 1.28
CA ARG A 125 -24.73 0.62 1.59
C ARG A 125 -24.86 0.30 3.08
N ALA A 126 -23.74 0.06 3.76
CA ALA A 126 -23.70 -0.22 5.20
C ALA A 126 -24.06 1.01 6.05
N PHE A 127 -23.84 2.22 5.51
CA PHE A 127 -24.06 3.49 6.20
C PHE A 127 -25.50 4.02 6.11
N GLY A 128 -26.37 3.35 5.36
CA GLY A 128 -27.78 3.73 5.24
C GLY A 128 -27.98 5.13 4.67
N ALA A 129 -28.47 6.06 5.49
CA ALA A 129 -28.76 7.45 5.08
C ALA A 129 -27.62 8.43 5.39
N ALA A 130 -26.48 7.97 5.94
CA ALA A 130 -25.36 8.87 6.21
C ALA A 130 -24.76 9.40 4.91
N SER A 131 -24.20 10.61 4.95
CA SER A 131 -23.41 11.12 3.84
C SER A 131 -22.01 10.49 3.82
N GLU A 132 -21.35 10.54 2.66
CA GLU A 132 -19.95 10.13 2.49
C GLU A 132 -19.04 10.78 3.54
N LYS A 133 -19.13 12.11 3.66
CA LYS A 133 -18.39 12.88 4.64
C LYS A 133 -18.64 12.41 6.07
N ASP A 134 -19.89 12.12 6.44
CA ASP A 134 -20.21 11.64 7.78
C ASP A 134 -19.67 10.24 8.05
N ALA A 135 -19.66 9.37 7.02
CA ALA A 135 -19.11 8.02 7.09
C ALA A 135 -17.58 8.02 7.22
N GLU A 136 -16.89 8.75 6.35
CA GLU A 136 -15.43 8.89 6.38
C GLU A 136 -14.95 9.51 7.69
N GLN A 137 -15.63 10.57 8.16
CA GLN A 137 -15.27 11.19 9.43
C GLN A 137 -15.47 10.23 10.61
N ALA A 138 -16.55 9.43 10.59
CA ALA A 138 -16.78 8.44 11.63
C ALA A 138 -15.69 7.37 11.68
N VAL A 139 -15.17 6.95 10.53
CA VAL A 139 -14.01 6.04 10.46
C VAL A 139 -12.76 6.71 11.00
N VAL A 140 -12.45 7.94 10.57
CA VAL A 140 -11.29 8.71 11.08
C VAL A 140 -11.33 8.84 12.60
N ASP A 141 -12.50 9.15 13.17
CA ASP A 141 -12.69 9.30 14.62
C ASP A 141 -12.54 7.98 15.39
N ALA A 142 -12.84 6.84 14.75
CA ALA A 142 -12.75 5.50 15.36
C ALA A 142 -11.32 4.93 15.36
N ILE A 143 -10.47 5.34 14.42
CA ILE A 143 -9.09 4.84 14.26
C ILE A 143 -8.28 4.83 15.56
N PRO A 144 -8.21 5.91 16.37
CA PRO A 144 -7.40 5.92 17.58
C PRO A 144 -7.81 4.84 18.60
N THR A 145 -9.11 4.60 18.75
CA THR A 145 -9.64 3.55 19.63
C THR A 145 -9.30 2.16 19.08
N ALA A 146 -9.47 1.97 17.77
CA ALA A 146 -9.17 0.71 17.10
C ALA A 146 -7.68 0.35 17.21
N VAL A 147 -6.78 1.27 16.86
CA VAL A 147 -5.31 1.10 17.00
C VAL A 147 -4.92 0.72 18.44
N LYS A 148 -5.50 1.40 19.44
CA LYS A 148 -5.24 1.08 20.85
C LYS A 148 -5.68 -0.35 21.22
N LYS A 149 -6.79 -0.84 20.65
CA LYS A 149 -7.28 -2.20 20.89
C LYS A 149 -6.34 -3.26 20.31
N LEU A 150 -5.64 -2.94 19.22
CA LEU A 150 -4.61 -3.79 18.61
C LEU A 150 -3.29 -3.82 19.41
N GLY A 151 -3.20 -3.09 20.54
CA GLY A 151 -1.99 -3.04 21.37
C GLY A 151 -0.91 -2.08 20.85
N ALA A 152 -1.20 -1.34 19.77
CA ALA A 152 -0.39 -0.26 19.26
C ALA A 152 -0.57 1.02 20.09
N SER A 153 0.44 1.89 20.15
CA SER A 153 0.25 3.23 20.68
C SER A 153 -0.66 4.00 19.74
N ALA A 154 -1.72 4.60 20.26
CA ALA A 154 -2.50 5.54 19.49
C ALA A 154 -1.65 6.81 19.29
N LEU A 155 -1.03 6.95 18.12
CA LEU A 155 -0.50 8.25 17.71
C LEU A 155 -1.68 9.19 17.42
N PRO A 156 -1.58 10.48 17.78
CA PRO A 156 -2.57 11.45 17.35
C PRO A 156 -2.71 11.40 15.81
N PRO A 157 -3.94 11.38 15.27
CA PRO A 157 -4.14 11.76 13.88
C PRO A 157 -3.50 13.13 13.71
N ASN A 158 -2.60 13.31 12.73
CA ASN A 158 -1.85 14.55 12.52
C ASN A 158 -0.66 14.78 13.45
N THR A 159 -0.03 13.72 13.93
CA THR A 159 1.32 13.92 14.45
C THR A 159 2.13 14.44 13.26
N LEU A 160 2.47 15.73 13.29
CA LEU A 160 3.37 16.39 12.36
C LEU A 160 4.76 15.77 12.57
N LEU A 161 4.91 14.51 12.19
CA LEU A 161 6.20 13.92 12.02
C LEU A 161 6.75 14.61 10.78
N THR A 162 7.68 15.54 10.98
CA THR A 162 8.48 16.06 9.88
C THR A 162 9.10 14.87 9.14
N PRO A 163 9.50 15.00 7.86
CA PRO A 163 10.25 13.95 7.18
C PRO A 163 11.42 13.44 8.03
N GLU A 164 12.08 14.31 8.81
CA GLU A 164 13.11 13.94 9.77
C GLU A 164 12.60 13.13 10.96
N ALA A 165 11.38 13.35 11.45
CA ALA A 165 10.79 12.57 12.53
C ALA A 165 10.28 11.21 12.04
N ILE A 166 9.71 11.13 10.83
CA ILE A 166 9.37 9.86 10.17
C ILE A 166 10.65 9.07 9.93
N ARG A 167 11.68 9.73 9.35
CA ARG A 167 12.98 9.13 9.09
C ARG A 167 13.65 8.69 10.38
N ARG A 168 13.67 9.51 11.44
CA ARG A 168 14.21 9.11 12.75
C ARG A 168 13.44 7.96 13.36
N TYR A 169 12.12 7.90 13.19
CA TYR A 169 11.31 6.78 13.66
C TYR A 169 11.64 5.49 12.89
N GLN A 170 11.73 5.57 11.56
CA GLN A 170 12.13 4.45 10.68
C GLN A 170 13.59 4.00 10.91
N GLU A 171 14.49 4.94 11.21
CA GLU A 171 15.92 4.68 11.49
C GLU A 171 16.18 4.31 12.96
N SER A 172 15.25 4.60 13.87
CA SER A 172 15.40 4.26 15.27
C SER A 172 15.14 2.78 15.49
N ARG A 173 16.09 2.12 16.18
CA ARG A 173 15.97 0.74 16.66
C ARG A 173 14.99 0.65 17.84
N VAL A 174 13.78 1.14 17.69
CA VAL A 174 12.68 0.96 18.65
C VAL A 174 11.81 -0.21 18.22
N ASP A 175 11.16 -0.85 19.19
CA ASP A 175 10.11 -1.82 18.92
C ASP A 175 9.07 -1.19 18.01
N ALA A 176 8.77 -1.85 16.90
CA ALA A 176 7.89 -1.31 15.89
C ALA A 176 6.44 -1.26 16.40
N ASP A 177 5.85 -0.08 16.32
CA ASP A 177 4.45 0.14 16.69
C ASP A 177 3.57 0.17 15.43
N PRO A 178 2.53 -0.67 15.30
CA PRO A 178 1.58 -0.63 14.19
C PRO A 178 0.53 0.47 14.36
N SER A 179 0.96 1.67 14.80
CA SER A 179 0.13 2.86 14.88
C SER A 179 -0.25 3.39 13.49
N ILE A 180 -1.19 4.34 13.43
CA ILE A 180 -1.52 5.11 12.22
C ILE A 180 -1.13 6.57 12.47
N TYR A 181 -0.22 7.12 11.68
CA TYR A 181 0.25 8.51 11.85
C TYR A 181 -0.47 9.52 10.95
N PHE A 182 -1.11 9.02 9.89
CA PHE A 182 -1.91 9.82 8.97
C PHE A 182 -3.24 9.12 8.69
N SER A 183 -4.35 9.85 8.87
CA SER A 183 -5.68 9.42 8.45
C SER A 183 -6.45 10.62 7.90
N ARG A 184 -7.03 10.50 6.69
CA ARG A 184 -7.78 11.59 6.04
C ARG A 184 -9.02 11.09 5.33
N THR A 185 -10.08 11.87 5.48
CA THR A 185 -11.26 11.81 4.62
C THR A 185 -10.90 12.31 3.22
N GLN A 186 -11.66 11.92 2.20
CA GLN A 186 -11.51 12.47 0.85
C GLN A 186 -11.73 13.99 0.86
N VAL A 187 -12.72 14.46 1.61
CA VAL A 187 -13.05 15.88 1.77
C VAL A 187 -11.88 16.69 2.35
N ASP A 188 -11.12 16.12 3.29
CA ASP A 188 -9.93 16.79 3.83
C ASP A 188 -8.80 16.88 2.79
N LEU A 189 -8.63 15.84 1.96
CA LEU A 189 -7.65 15.83 0.87
C LEU A 189 -7.99 16.87 -0.20
N GLU A 190 -9.26 16.94 -0.60
CA GLU A 190 -9.79 17.97 -1.52
C GLU A 190 -9.58 19.39 -0.99
N ALA A 191 -9.77 19.59 0.31
CA ALA A 191 -9.53 20.86 0.96
C ALA A 191 -8.03 21.17 1.15
N GLY A 192 -7.13 20.31 0.67
CA GLY A 192 -5.68 20.48 0.77
C GLY A 192 -5.15 20.37 2.19
N LYS A 193 -5.85 19.66 3.10
CA LYS A 193 -5.44 19.49 4.51
C LYS A 193 -4.34 18.43 4.69
N VAL A 194 -3.29 18.56 3.88
CA VAL A 194 -2.07 17.75 3.96
C VAL A 194 -0.96 18.53 4.67
N PRO A 195 0.04 17.87 5.28
CA PRO A 195 1.20 18.55 5.84
C PRO A 195 1.94 19.37 4.78
N ASN A 196 2.50 20.52 5.13
CA ASN A 196 3.38 21.28 4.24
C ASN A 196 4.78 20.65 4.19
N THR A 197 4.87 19.45 3.59
CA THR A 197 6.08 18.63 3.46
C THR A 197 6.09 17.97 2.08
N GLU A 198 7.21 17.35 1.69
CA GLU A 198 7.26 16.55 0.46
C GLU A 198 6.23 15.40 0.48
N PHE A 199 6.07 14.74 1.62
CA PHE A 199 5.03 13.73 1.80
C PHE A 199 3.63 14.30 1.54
N GLY A 200 3.28 15.43 2.15
CA GLY A 200 1.97 16.05 1.90
C GLY A 200 1.79 16.49 0.45
N ARG A 201 2.85 16.97 -0.21
CA ARG A 201 2.84 17.23 -1.67
C ARG A 201 2.54 15.96 -2.46
N LEU A 202 3.18 14.83 -2.16
CA LEU A 202 2.89 13.56 -2.82
C LEU A 202 1.43 13.15 -2.61
N ILE A 203 0.95 13.18 -1.37
CA ILE A 203 -0.45 12.86 -1.05
C ILE A 203 -1.43 13.74 -1.82
N SER A 204 -1.16 15.04 -1.95
CA SER A 204 -2.01 15.96 -2.73
C SER A 204 -2.11 15.62 -4.23
N HIS A 205 -1.20 14.79 -4.75
CA HIS A 205 -1.19 14.29 -6.12
C HIS A 205 -1.52 12.80 -6.23
N SER A 206 -1.87 12.14 -5.12
CA SER A 206 -2.10 10.69 -5.07
C SER A 206 -3.54 10.33 -4.67
N TYR A 207 -4.40 11.31 -4.37
CA TYR A 207 -5.82 11.07 -4.09
C TYR A 207 -6.69 11.33 -5.33
N THR A 208 -7.93 10.85 -5.29
CA THR A 208 -8.94 11.10 -6.34
C THR A 208 -10.27 11.51 -5.71
N ASP A 209 -10.91 12.54 -6.26
CA ASP A 209 -12.26 12.97 -5.89
C ASP A 209 -13.37 12.20 -6.66
N HIS A 210 -12.96 11.25 -7.51
CA HIS A 210 -13.84 10.46 -8.38
C HIS A 210 -13.86 8.97 -8.01
N GLY A 211 -13.48 8.64 -6.77
CA GLY A 211 -13.46 7.28 -6.23
C GLY A 211 -14.77 6.82 -5.60
N GLY A 212 -14.76 5.60 -5.04
CA GLY A 212 -15.76 5.20 -4.02
C GLY A 212 -15.40 5.82 -2.66
N TRP A 213 -16.23 5.61 -1.66
CA TRP A 213 -15.98 6.17 -0.32
C TRP A 213 -14.73 5.53 0.29
N TYR A 214 -13.77 6.34 0.75
CA TYR A 214 -12.55 5.83 1.38
C TYR A 214 -12.04 6.73 2.50
N VAL A 215 -11.30 6.14 3.44
CA VAL A 215 -10.39 6.88 4.32
C VAL A 215 -8.96 6.51 3.97
N MET A 216 -8.14 7.51 3.66
CA MET A 216 -6.72 7.30 3.39
C MET A 216 -5.96 7.20 4.72
N ILE A 217 -5.24 6.09 4.94
CA ILE A 217 -4.43 5.85 6.14
C ILE A 217 -2.98 5.51 5.78
N PHE A 218 -2.04 5.95 6.61
CA PHE A 218 -0.66 5.48 6.57
C PHE A 218 -0.23 4.96 7.95
N PRO A 219 0.10 3.66 8.07
CA PRO A 219 0.63 3.10 9.29
C PRO A 219 2.09 3.52 9.52
N THR A 220 2.51 3.56 10.78
CA THR A 220 3.92 3.81 11.17
C THR A 220 4.82 2.63 10.90
N ALA A 221 4.27 1.43 10.96
CA ALA A 221 5.01 0.21 10.69
C ALA A 221 5.27 0.06 9.19
N TYR A 222 6.48 -0.39 8.86
CA TYR A 222 6.85 -0.75 7.49
C TYR A 222 5.98 -1.94 7.05
N GLN A 223 4.99 -1.68 6.20
CA GLN A 223 4.22 -2.71 5.52
C GLN A 223 4.71 -2.73 4.08
N MET A 224 5.43 -3.79 3.73
CA MET A 224 5.45 -4.28 2.35
C MET A 224 4.67 -5.57 2.47
N GLU A 225 3.41 -5.55 2.01
CA GLU A 225 2.78 -6.80 1.60
C GLU A 225 3.58 -7.39 0.44
#